data_AF-A0A9D1VPD7-F1
#
_entry.id   AF-A0A9D1VPD7-F1
#
_cell.length_a   1.000
_cell.length_b   1.000
_cell.length_c   1.000
_cell.angle_alpha   90.00
_cell.angle_beta   90.00
_cell.angle_gamma   90.00
#
_symmetry.space_group_name_H-M   'P 1'
#
loop_
_entity.id
_entity.type
_entity.pdbx_description
1 polymer ?
#
loop_
_entity_poly.entity_id
_entity_poly.type
_entity_poly.pdbx_seq_one_letter_code
_entity_poly.pdbx_strand_id
1 'polypeptide(L)'
;MDYEMEELVPIVGKLAEKYTSHESTSITYEKAEQLMGAVLYCIHELWESSGNAPSLNKKLSAQRAYEMGAAYVREKTGKALDLYNRILPEFCHYENKCLYDTFVKGIPEFFKWYDIQFEPQNTILTLDYPLLKDISEYTGIDKIFEFIKSIGLEQKFLKLFPAGYVINILSKDNRNWQESMDNICEIVFTHVIGHIMLGKSLTVIELK
;
A
#
# COMPACT_ATOMS: atom_id res chain seq x y z
N MET A 1 -13.06 19.82 0.98
CA MET A 1 -12.49 21.18 1.17
C MET A 1 -12.14 21.60 -0.23
N ASP A 2 -12.95 22.48 -0.79
CA ASP A 2 -13.09 22.50 -2.24
C ASP A 2 -12.42 23.77 -2.74
N TYR A 3 -11.17 23.63 -3.14
CA TYR A 3 -10.49 24.66 -3.92
C TYR A 3 -11.24 24.82 -5.24
N GLU A 4 -11.50 26.07 -5.62
CA GLU A 4 -12.15 26.38 -6.88
C GLU A 4 -11.23 26.00 -8.07
N MET A 5 -11.84 25.70 -9.21
CA MET A 5 -11.09 25.27 -10.40
C MET A 5 -10.09 26.33 -10.87
N GLU A 6 -10.39 27.61 -10.66
CA GLU A 6 -9.52 28.75 -10.96
C GLU A 6 -8.20 28.70 -10.18
N GLU A 7 -8.18 28.07 -9.00
CA GLU A 7 -6.96 27.88 -8.21
C GLU A 7 -6.18 26.62 -8.62
N LEU A 8 -6.88 25.58 -9.09
CA LEU A 8 -6.28 24.28 -9.43
C LEU A 8 -5.71 24.24 -10.85
N VAL A 9 -6.39 24.84 -11.83
CA VAL A 9 -5.98 24.86 -13.24
C VAL A 9 -4.56 25.41 -13.45
N PRO A 10 -4.13 26.51 -12.78
CA PRO A 10 -2.75 26.99 -12.88
C PRO A 10 -1.70 25.97 -12.40
N ILE A 11 -2.04 25.13 -11.42
CA ILE A 11 -1.14 24.09 -10.90
C ILE A 11 -1.00 22.98 -11.95
N VAL A 12 -2.12 22.56 -12.55
CA VAL A 12 -2.14 21.59 -13.66
C VAL A 12 -1.34 22.12 -14.85
N GLY A 13 -1.47 23.41 -15.18
CA GLY A 13 -0.67 24.05 -16.25
C GLY A 13 0.84 23.93 -16.00
N LYS A 14 1.30 24.22 -14.77
CA LYS A 14 2.72 24.05 -14.39
C LYS A 14 3.16 22.59 -14.45
N LEU A 15 2.30 21.65 -14.09
CA LEU A 15 2.59 20.22 -14.21
C LEU A 15 2.67 19.78 -15.68
N ALA A 16 1.78 20.29 -16.53
CA ALA A 16 1.77 20.02 -17.96
C ALA A 16 3.05 20.52 -18.63
N GLU A 17 3.47 21.75 -18.32
CA GLU A 17 4.73 22.31 -18.79
C GLU A 17 5.94 21.45 -18.40
N LYS A 18 5.97 20.96 -17.15
CA LYS A 18 7.02 20.04 -16.70
C LYS A 18 6.95 18.69 -17.41
N TYR A 19 5.74 18.17 -17.65
CA TYR A 19 5.52 16.90 -18.34
C TYR A 19 6.00 16.96 -19.79
N THR A 20 5.75 18.07 -20.49
CA THR A 20 6.19 18.26 -21.89
C THR A 20 7.63 18.74 -22.02
N SER A 21 8.40 18.81 -20.92
CA SER A 21 9.74 19.40 -20.89
C SER A 21 9.81 20.81 -21.50
N HIS A 22 8.70 21.56 -21.42
CA HIS A 22 8.50 22.86 -22.09
C HIS A 22 8.60 22.84 -23.63
N GLU A 23 8.57 21.67 -24.26
CA GLU A 23 8.71 21.53 -25.73
C GLU A 23 7.36 21.59 -26.47
N SER A 24 6.25 21.44 -25.74
CA SER A 24 4.90 21.45 -26.32
C SER A 24 3.95 22.33 -25.52
N THR A 25 3.14 23.11 -26.23
CA THR A 25 2.17 24.05 -25.66
C THR A 25 0.78 23.43 -25.44
N SER A 26 0.60 22.15 -25.76
CA SER A 26 -0.67 21.44 -25.60
C SER A 26 -0.47 20.02 -25.07
N ILE A 27 -1.48 19.54 -24.35
CA ILE A 27 -1.61 18.16 -23.86
C ILE A 27 -3.00 17.64 -24.22
N THR A 28 -3.18 16.32 -24.23
CA THR A 28 -4.51 15.73 -24.43
C THR A 28 -5.41 15.99 -23.23
N TYR A 29 -6.73 15.92 -23.45
CA TYR A 29 -7.72 16.04 -22.37
C TYR A 29 -7.49 14.99 -21.26
N GLU A 30 -7.25 13.73 -21.66
CA GLU A 30 -6.94 12.62 -20.76
C GLU A 30 -5.71 12.92 -19.88
N LYS A 31 -4.66 13.52 -20.47
CA LYS A 31 -3.47 13.91 -19.71
C LYS A 31 -3.77 15.05 -18.74
N ALA A 32 -4.60 16.03 -19.13
CA ALA A 32 -4.99 17.11 -18.26
C ALA A 32 -5.82 16.59 -17.06
N GLU A 33 -6.72 15.64 -17.29
CA GLU A 33 -7.51 14.98 -16.26
C GLU A 33 -6.62 14.16 -15.31
N GLN A 34 -5.65 13.41 -15.83
CA GLN A 34 -4.66 12.68 -15.03
C GLN A 34 -3.87 13.63 -14.11
N LEU A 35 -3.38 14.75 -14.65
CA LEU A 35 -2.62 15.74 -13.89
C LEU A 35 -3.49 16.45 -12.84
N MET A 36 -4.77 16.69 -13.14
CA MET A 36 -5.72 17.18 -12.15
C MET A 36 -5.88 16.16 -11.00
N GLY A 37 -6.01 14.87 -11.33
CA GLY A 37 -6.03 13.79 -10.34
C GLY A 37 -4.79 13.79 -9.45
N ALA A 38 -3.60 14.03 -10.02
CA ALA A 38 -2.36 14.15 -9.26
C ALA A 38 -2.39 15.33 -8.26
N VAL A 39 -2.87 16.49 -8.70
CA VAL A 39 -3.00 17.68 -7.83
C VAL A 39 -3.95 17.40 -6.67
N LEU A 40 -5.14 16.86 -6.96
CA LEU A 40 -6.16 16.55 -5.96
C LEU A 40 -5.66 15.51 -4.96
N TYR A 41 -4.99 14.46 -5.43
CA TYR A 41 -4.41 13.43 -4.58
C TYR A 41 -3.39 14.02 -3.59
N CYS A 42 -2.44 14.83 -4.06
CA CYS A 42 -1.47 15.48 -3.18
C CYS A 42 -2.14 16.39 -2.14
N ILE A 43 -3.13 17.20 -2.57
CA ILE A 43 -3.86 18.06 -1.63
C ILE A 43 -4.59 17.23 -0.58
N HIS A 44 -5.29 16.16 -0.98
CA HIS A 44 -5.97 15.25 -0.07
C HIS A 44 -5.02 14.65 0.97
N GLU A 45 -3.86 14.18 0.51
CA GLU A 45 -2.82 13.59 1.35
C GLU A 45 -2.28 14.51 2.45
N LEU A 46 -2.20 15.82 2.17
CA LEU A 46 -1.87 16.82 3.19
C LEU A 46 -2.92 16.86 4.32
N TRP A 47 -4.20 16.77 3.96
CA TRP A 47 -5.31 16.90 4.90
C TRP A 47 -5.47 15.66 5.77
N GLU A 48 -5.32 14.47 5.18
CA GLU A 48 -5.27 13.21 5.92
C GLU A 48 -4.11 13.19 6.93
N SER A 49 -2.92 13.65 6.50
CA SER A 49 -1.74 13.73 7.38
C SER A 49 -1.90 14.69 8.56
N SER A 50 -2.59 15.82 8.34
CA SER A 50 -2.78 16.86 9.35
C SER A 50 -3.91 16.56 10.34
N GLY A 51 -4.51 15.37 10.28
CA GLY A 51 -5.44 14.86 11.30
C GLY A 51 -6.70 15.71 11.45
N ASN A 52 -7.23 16.27 10.35
CA ASN A 52 -8.37 17.18 10.36
C ASN A 52 -8.18 18.39 11.31
N ALA A 53 -6.94 18.84 11.55
CA ALA A 53 -6.67 20.01 12.37
C ALA A 53 -7.42 21.24 11.81
N PRO A 54 -8.41 21.82 12.55
CA PRO A 54 -9.23 22.92 12.05
C PRO A 54 -8.44 24.20 11.73
N SER A 55 -7.18 24.28 12.15
CA SER A 55 -6.30 25.44 12.03
C SER A 55 -5.63 25.60 10.66
N LEU A 56 -5.45 24.53 9.87
CA LEU A 56 -4.93 24.66 8.48
C LEU A 56 -6.03 25.06 7.48
N ASN A 57 -7.29 24.77 7.82
CA ASN A 57 -8.48 24.81 6.96
C ASN A 57 -8.86 26.20 6.39
N LYS A 58 -8.21 27.30 6.79
CA LYS A 58 -8.63 28.67 6.42
C LYS A 58 -7.55 29.56 5.81
N LYS A 59 -6.33 29.08 5.53
CA LYS A 59 -5.22 29.98 5.13
C LYS A 59 -4.28 29.50 4.01
N LEU A 60 -4.38 28.28 3.52
CA LEU A 60 -3.45 27.77 2.49
C LEU A 60 -4.05 27.95 1.09
N SER A 61 -3.31 28.60 0.19
CA SER A 61 -3.65 28.60 -1.23
C SER A 61 -3.52 27.19 -1.82
N ALA A 62 -4.28 26.89 -2.87
CA ALA A 62 -4.21 25.58 -3.52
C ALA A 62 -2.78 25.19 -3.92
N GLN A 63 -2.00 26.15 -4.43
CA GLN A 63 -0.60 25.96 -4.80
C GLN A 63 0.25 25.48 -3.60
N ARG A 64 0.09 26.11 -2.43
CA ARG A 64 0.85 25.73 -1.24
C ARG A 64 0.40 24.38 -0.68
N ALA A 65 -0.91 24.13 -0.69
CA ALA A 65 -1.45 22.84 -0.28
C ALA A 65 -0.92 21.71 -1.18
N TYR A 66 -0.92 21.92 -2.50
CA TYR A 66 -0.34 20.98 -3.45
C TYR A 66 1.16 20.75 -3.21
N GLU A 67 1.97 21.80 -3.05
CA GLU A 67 3.42 21.68 -2.81
C GLU A 67 3.72 20.87 -1.54
N MET A 68 3.01 21.16 -0.46
CA MET A 68 3.15 20.45 0.82
C MET A 68 2.68 19.00 0.70
N GLY A 69 1.55 18.79 0.03
CA GLY A 69 1.01 17.47 -0.29
C GLY A 69 1.97 16.61 -1.10
N ALA A 70 2.53 17.16 -2.18
CA ALA A 70 3.49 16.46 -3.03
C ALA A 70 4.79 16.11 -2.28
N ALA A 71 5.24 17.00 -1.39
CA ALA A 71 6.37 16.69 -0.50
C ALA A 71 6.03 15.54 0.47
N TYR A 72 4.81 15.54 1.02
CA TYR A 72 4.34 14.49 1.91
C TYR A 72 4.21 13.14 1.22
N VAL A 73 3.62 13.08 0.02
CA VAL A 73 3.55 11.85 -0.79
C VAL A 73 4.96 11.31 -1.04
N ARG A 74 5.92 12.15 -1.40
CA ARG A 74 7.32 11.73 -1.59
C ARG A 74 7.92 11.14 -0.32
N GLU A 75 7.70 11.78 0.83
CA GLU A 75 8.18 11.29 2.13
C GLU A 75 7.53 9.95 2.49
N LYS A 76 6.21 9.83 2.29
CA LYS A 76 5.45 8.60 2.54
C LYS A 76 5.93 7.45 1.64
N THR A 77 6.25 7.73 0.38
CA THR A 77 6.86 6.73 -0.53
C THR A 77 8.21 6.24 -0.01
N GLY A 78 9.06 7.16 0.47
CA GLY A 78 10.32 6.78 1.13
C GLY A 78 10.10 5.89 2.35
N LYS A 79 9.16 6.28 3.23
CA LYS A 79 8.81 5.47 4.42
C LYS A 79 8.26 4.10 4.07
N ALA A 80 7.47 3.98 3.00
CA ALA A 80 6.94 2.71 2.51
C ALA A 80 8.07 1.80 2.02
N LEU A 81 9.01 2.35 1.25
CA LEU A 81 10.19 1.62 0.78
C LEU A 81 11.09 1.19 1.94
N ASP A 82 11.32 2.06 2.92
CA ASP A 82 12.07 1.74 4.12
C ASP A 82 11.39 0.66 4.96
N LEU A 83 10.05 0.68 5.06
CA LEU A 83 9.28 -0.37 5.73
C LEU A 83 9.40 -1.70 5.00
N TYR A 84 9.29 -1.69 3.67
CA TYR A 84 9.48 -2.86 2.83
C TYR A 84 10.87 -3.48 3.03
N ASN A 85 11.93 -2.67 2.92
CA ASN A 85 13.32 -3.12 3.09
C ASN A 85 13.63 -3.64 4.50
N ARG A 86 12.88 -3.21 5.52
CA ARG A 86 12.98 -3.76 6.89
C ARG A 86 12.31 -5.11 7.03
N ILE A 87 11.21 -5.36 6.33
CA ILE A 87 10.45 -6.61 6.41
C ILE A 87 11.09 -7.69 5.54
N LEU A 88 11.56 -7.33 4.34
CA LEU A 88 12.05 -8.26 3.33
C LEU A 88 13.12 -9.28 3.81
N PRO A 89 14.14 -8.89 4.60
CA PRO A 89 15.20 -9.83 5.01
C PRO A 89 14.71 -11.00 5.87
N GLU A 90 13.65 -10.77 6.65
CA GLU A 90 13.07 -11.78 7.51
C GLU A 90 11.72 -12.29 6.98
N PHE A 91 11.38 -11.98 5.73
CA PHE A 91 10.11 -12.34 5.13
C PHE A 91 10.07 -13.83 4.80
N CYS A 92 8.97 -14.49 5.16
CA CYS A 92 8.68 -15.87 4.78
C CYS A 92 7.36 -15.92 4.02
N HIS A 93 7.40 -16.42 2.79
CA HIS A 93 6.20 -16.65 1.98
C HIS A 93 5.54 -17.99 2.29
N TYR A 94 6.15 -18.80 3.16
CA TYR A 94 5.67 -20.12 3.57
C TYR A 94 5.31 -21.03 2.39
N GLU A 95 5.99 -20.95 1.24
CA GLU A 95 5.69 -21.62 -0.05
C GLU A 95 4.36 -21.22 -0.76
N ASN A 96 3.67 -20.17 -0.30
CA ASN A 96 2.55 -19.59 -1.04
C ASN A 96 3.06 -18.66 -2.16
N LYS A 97 2.71 -19.01 -3.40
CA LYS A 97 3.17 -18.28 -4.59
C LYS A 97 2.51 -16.93 -4.75
N CYS A 98 1.22 -16.80 -4.42
CA CYS A 98 0.51 -15.52 -4.50
C CYS A 98 1.17 -14.45 -3.61
N LEU A 99 1.50 -14.82 -2.37
CA LEU A 99 2.21 -13.96 -1.43
C LEU A 99 3.63 -13.64 -1.92
N TYR A 100 4.36 -14.62 -2.44
CA TYR A 100 5.70 -14.39 -3.01
C TYR A 100 5.66 -13.45 -4.21
N ASP A 101 4.79 -13.71 -5.19
CA ASP A 101 4.69 -12.90 -6.40
C ASP A 101 4.24 -11.48 -6.07
N THR A 102 3.28 -11.31 -5.17
CA THR A 102 2.84 -9.97 -4.75
C THR A 102 3.94 -9.22 -4.01
N PHE A 103 4.52 -9.80 -2.95
CA PHE A 103 5.43 -9.08 -2.05
C PHE A 103 6.87 -9.01 -2.53
N VAL A 104 7.38 -10.06 -3.18
CA VAL A 104 8.79 -10.15 -3.61
C VAL A 104 8.99 -9.68 -5.04
N LYS A 105 7.99 -9.83 -5.93
CA LYS A 105 8.09 -9.33 -7.31
C LYS A 105 7.29 -8.04 -7.54
N GLY A 106 6.04 -8.01 -7.09
CA GLY A 106 5.11 -6.90 -7.34
C GLY A 106 5.53 -5.59 -6.67
N ILE A 107 5.81 -5.62 -5.37
CA ILE A 107 6.16 -4.41 -4.61
C ILE A 107 7.44 -3.72 -5.14
N PRO A 108 8.55 -4.42 -5.46
CA PRO A 108 9.71 -3.78 -6.08
C PRO A 108 9.41 -3.12 -7.43
N GLU A 109 8.63 -3.80 -8.29
CA GLU A 109 8.24 -3.22 -9.59
C GLU A 109 7.35 -1.99 -9.41
N PHE A 110 6.46 -1.97 -8.41
CA PHE A 110 5.73 -0.76 -8.04
C PHE A 110 6.70 0.40 -7.75
N PHE A 111 7.65 0.23 -6.83
CA PHE A 111 8.58 1.33 -6.47
C PHE A 111 9.47 1.79 -7.64
N LYS A 112 9.70 0.91 -8.62
CA LYS A 112 10.49 1.22 -9.82
C LYS A 112 9.71 2.08 -10.83
N TRP A 113 8.43 1.81 -11.01
CA TRP A 113 7.60 2.44 -12.04
C TRP A 113 6.63 3.49 -11.52
N TYR A 114 6.49 3.62 -10.19
CA TYR A 114 5.57 4.56 -9.58
C TYR A 114 5.99 6.02 -9.80
N ASP A 115 5.14 6.75 -10.55
CA ASP A 115 5.34 8.16 -10.86
C ASP A 115 4.73 9.05 -9.76
N ILE A 116 5.56 9.36 -8.76
CA ILE A 116 5.20 10.22 -7.63
C ILE A 116 4.81 11.65 -8.08
N GLN A 117 5.27 12.10 -9.26
CA GLN A 117 5.14 13.49 -9.67
C GLN A 117 3.91 13.73 -10.53
N PHE A 118 3.65 12.86 -11.50
CA PHE A 118 2.60 13.06 -12.52
C PHE A 118 1.43 12.09 -12.38
N GLU A 119 1.58 11.03 -11.59
CA GLU A 119 0.52 10.04 -11.37
C GLU A 119 0.52 9.41 -9.96
N PRO A 120 0.66 10.20 -8.88
CA PRO A 120 0.77 9.68 -7.52
C PRO A 120 -0.47 8.89 -7.06
N GLN A 121 -1.64 9.13 -7.64
CA GLN A 121 -2.87 8.40 -7.34
C GLN A 121 -2.88 6.96 -7.89
N ASN A 122 -2.03 6.64 -8.86
CA ASN A 122 -2.07 5.35 -9.54
C ASN A 122 -1.32 4.29 -8.72
N THR A 123 -2.03 3.22 -8.35
CA THR A 123 -1.43 2.11 -7.58
C THR A 123 -0.60 1.19 -8.48
N ILE A 124 -0.89 1.08 -9.78
CA ILE A 124 -0.18 0.26 -10.79
C ILE A 124 -0.18 -1.27 -10.51
N LEU A 125 -0.38 -1.70 -9.26
CA LEU A 125 -0.27 -3.07 -8.77
C LEU A 125 -1.63 -3.59 -8.28
N THR A 126 -1.97 -4.83 -8.64
CA THR A 126 -3.27 -5.46 -8.35
C THR A 126 -3.39 -6.04 -6.94
N LEU A 127 -2.25 -6.27 -6.25
CA LEU A 127 -2.18 -6.82 -4.88
C LEU A 127 -3.02 -8.10 -4.72
N ASP A 128 -2.65 -9.15 -5.45
CA ASP A 128 -3.45 -10.37 -5.58
C ASP A 128 -3.56 -11.19 -4.28
N TYR A 129 -2.66 -10.97 -3.32
CA TYR A 129 -2.73 -11.59 -1.99
C TYR A 129 -3.72 -10.81 -1.08
N PRO A 130 -4.75 -11.46 -0.52
CA PRO A 130 -5.74 -10.76 0.30
C PRO A 130 -5.19 -10.45 1.70
N LEU A 131 -5.74 -9.40 2.31
CA LEU A 131 -5.46 -9.01 3.69
C LEU A 131 -6.70 -9.18 4.56
N LEU A 132 -6.49 -9.37 5.86
CA LEU A 132 -7.56 -9.32 6.87
C LEU A 132 -8.18 -7.92 7.01
N LYS A 133 -7.42 -6.88 6.68
CA LYS A 133 -7.86 -5.49 6.71
C LYS A 133 -8.34 -5.08 5.31
N ASP A 134 -9.52 -4.48 5.22
CA ASP A 134 -9.97 -3.84 3.99
C ASP A 134 -9.13 -2.58 3.71
N ILE A 135 -8.55 -2.54 2.51
CA ILE A 135 -7.75 -1.42 2.00
C ILE A 135 -8.28 -0.89 0.66
N SER A 136 -9.52 -1.20 0.32
CA SER A 136 -10.17 -0.80 -0.93
C SER A 136 -10.35 0.72 -1.06
N GLU A 137 -10.46 1.42 0.06
CA GLU A 137 -10.58 2.89 0.13
C GLU A 137 -9.28 3.63 -0.22
N TYR A 138 -8.13 2.98 -0.09
CA TYR A 138 -6.83 3.61 -0.34
C TYR A 138 -6.44 3.53 -1.82
N THR A 139 -5.63 4.50 -2.26
CA THR A 139 -5.06 4.55 -3.61
C THR A 139 -3.59 4.95 -3.55
N GLY A 140 -2.91 4.92 -4.70
CA GLY A 140 -1.50 5.32 -4.81
C GLY A 140 -0.59 4.68 -3.76
N ILE A 141 0.25 5.52 -3.14
CA ILE A 141 1.20 5.06 -2.13
C ILE A 141 0.52 4.62 -0.83
N ASP A 142 -0.67 5.12 -0.51
CA ASP A 142 -1.38 4.76 0.73
C ASP A 142 -1.76 3.30 0.74
N LYS A 143 -2.29 2.82 -0.39
CA LYS A 143 -2.67 1.43 -0.55
C LYS A 143 -1.46 0.51 -0.38
N ILE A 144 -0.35 0.88 -1.01
CA ILE A 144 0.91 0.11 -0.91
C ILE A 144 1.48 0.16 0.50
N PHE A 145 1.47 1.33 1.16
CA PHE A 145 1.96 1.47 2.52
C PHE A 145 1.16 0.64 3.52
N GLU A 146 -0.19 0.72 3.48
CA GLU A 146 -1.06 -0.07 4.34
C GLU A 146 -0.97 -1.57 4.03
N PHE A 147 -0.75 -1.94 2.75
CA PHE A 147 -0.49 -3.33 2.38
C PHE A 147 0.80 -3.85 3.02
N ILE A 148 1.93 -3.16 2.82
CA ILE A 148 3.24 -3.56 3.38
C ILE A 148 3.17 -3.64 4.91
N LYS A 149 2.51 -2.67 5.55
CA LYS A 149 2.30 -2.65 7.00
C LYS A 149 1.48 -3.84 7.49
N SER A 150 0.40 -4.19 6.77
CA SER A 150 -0.44 -5.34 7.11
C SER A 150 0.33 -6.64 6.99
N ILE A 151 1.05 -6.85 5.89
CA ILE A 151 1.96 -8.00 5.73
C ILE A 151 3.01 -8.03 6.85
N GLY A 152 3.58 -6.88 7.22
CA GLY A 152 4.53 -6.80 8.33
C GLY A 152 3.93 -7.28 9.67
N LEU A 153 2.65 -7.02 9.93
CA LEU A 153 1.94 -7.51 11.12
C LEU A 153 1.66 -9.02 11.01
N GLU A 154 1.21 -9.49 9.85
CA GLU A 154 1.00 -10.92 9.60
C GLU A 154 2.31 -11.71 9.82
N GLN A 155 3.42 -11.23 9.26
CA GLN A 155 4.73 -11.86 9.42
C GLN A 155 5.18 -11.89 10.89
N LYS A 156 4.90 -10.84 11.68
CA LYS A 156 5.20 -10.84 13.12
C LYS A 156 4.41 -11.91 13.87
N PHE A 157 3.14 -12.08 13.53
CA PHE A 157 2.29 -13.11 14.12
C PHE A 157 2.75 -14.52 13.71
N LEU A 158 2.93 -14.75 12.41
CA LEU A 158 3.31 -16.06 11.86
C LEU A 158 4.69 -16.52 12.36
N LYS A 159 5.62 -15.60 12.61
CA LYS A 159 6.94 -15.87 13.20
C LYS A 159 6.90 -16.38 14.64
N LEU A 160 5.76 -16.27 15.34
CA LEU A 160 5.59 -16.90 16.65
C LEU A 160 5.63 -18.43 16.55
N PHE A 161 5.47 -18.98 15.34
CA PHE A 161 5.47 -20.40 15.07
C PHE A 161 6.62 -20.80 14.13
N PRO A 162 7.16 -22.03 14.25
CA PRO A 162 8.09 -22.57 13.27
C PRO A 162 7.46 -22.60 11.86
N ALA A 163 8.25 -22.31 10.82
CA ALA A 163 7.74 -22.29 9.45
C ALA A 163 7.13 -23.62 9.02
N GLY A 164 7.72 -24.75 9.44
CA GLY A 164 7.17 -26.09 9.18
C GLY A 164 5.79 -26.31 9.82
N TYR A 165 5.52 -25.71 10.97
CA TYR A 165 4.19 -25.75 11.60
C TYR A 165 3.15 -24.99 10.78
N VAL A 166 3.49 -23.77 10.34
CA VAL A 166 2.62 -22.96 9.47
C VAL A 166 2.29 -23.72 8.19
N ILE A 167 3.31 -24.25 7.50
CA ILE A 167 3.15 -25.04 6.27
C ILE A 167 2.29 -26.30 6.51
N ASN A 168 2.46 -26.97 7.65
CA ASN A 168 1.65 -28.13 8.03
C ASN A 168 0.17 -27.77 8.26
N ILE A 169 -0.13 -26.61 8.86
CA ILE A 169 -1.52 -26.13 8.97
C ILE A 169 -2.09 -25.87 7.57
N LEU A 170 -1.39 -25.09 6.75
CA LEU A 170 -1.84 -24.73 5.41
C LEU A 170 -2.11 -25.95 4.53
N SER A 171 -1.21 -26.94 4.56
CA SER A 171 -1.35 -28.17 3.78
C SER A 171 -2.47 -29.11 4.23
N LYS A 172 -2.87 -29.05 5.51
CA LYS A 172 -4.03 -29.77 6.02
C LYS A 172 -5.34 -29.08 5.68
N ASP A 173 -5.35 -27.76 5.67
CA ASP A 173 -6.52 -26.94 5.35
C ASP A 173 -6.87 -27.04 3.86
N ASN A 174 -5.88 -26.85 2.98
CA ASN A 174 -6.04 -26.90 1.54
C ASN A 174 -4.88 -27.67 0.88
N ARG A 175 -5.19 -28.72 0.09
CA ARG A 175 -4.15 -29.51 -0.61
C ARG A 175 -3.36 -28.69 -1.64
N ASN A 176 -3.95 -27.64 -2.20
CA ASN A 176 -3.33 -26.76 -3.19
C ASN A 176 -2.97 -25.39 -2.60
N TRP A 177 -2.73 -25.31 -1.29
CA TRP A 177 -2.44 -24.06 -0.57
C TRP A 177 -1.29 -23.23 -1.17
N GLN A 178 -0.31 -23.85 -1.83
CA GLN A 178 0.81 -23.15 -2.49
C GLN A 178 0.33 -22.21 -3.62
N GLU A 179 -0.75 -22.58 -4.30
CA GLU A 179 -1.39 -21.78 -5.37
C GLU A 179 -2.60 -21.00 -4.85
N SER A 180 -2.93 -21.11 -3.57
CA SER A 180 -4.14 -20.49 -3.05
C SER A 180 -3.99 -18.97 -2.93
N MET A 181 -5.11 -18.28 -3.13
CA MET A 181 -5.25 -16.86 -2.89
C MET A 181 -5.82 -16.58 -1.49
N ASP A 182 -5.63 -17.50 -0.54
CA ASP A 182 -6.12 -17.33 0.83
C ASP A 182 -5.12 -16.53 1.68
N ASN A 183 -5.63 -15.82 2.68
CA ASN A 183 -4.78 -15.16 3.66
C ASN A 183 -4.18 -16.21 4.63
N ILE A 184 -2.85 -16.34 4.63
CA ILE A 184 -2.13 -17.33 5.46
C ILE A 184 -2.33 -17.04 6.95
N CYS A 185 -2.30 -15.77 7.34
CA CYS A 185 -2.47 -15.35 8.72
C CYS A 185 -3.84 -15.73 9.26
N GLU A 186 -4.90 -15.57 8.47
CA GLU A 186 -6.27 -15.92 8.82
C GLU A 186 -6.43 -17.41 9.12
N ILE A 187 -5.89 -18.27 8.24
CA ILE A 187 -5.96 -19.74 8.39
C ILE A 187 -5.26 -20.15 9.69
N VAL A 188 -4.03 -19.68 9.91
CA VAL A 188 -3.25 -20.00 11.11
C VAL A 188 -3.92 -19.46 12.36
N PHE A 189 -4.43 -18.22 12.33
CA PHE A 189 -5.13 -17.62 13.45
C PHE A 189 -6.38 -18.42 13.84
N THR A 190 -7.19 -18.81 12.87
CA THR A 190 -8.41 -19.61 13.09
C THR A 190 -8.07 -20.97 13.68
N HIS A 191 -7.01 -21.62 13.18
CA HIS A 191 -6.53 -22.89 13.71
C HIS A 191 -6.09 -22.77 15.18
N VAL A 192 -5.26 -21.76 15.50
CA VAL A 192 -4.75 -21.52 16.85
C VAL A 192 -5.88 -21.24 17.84
N ILE A 193 -6.84 -20.38 17.47
CA ILE A 193 -8.01 -20.10 18.32
C ILE A 193 -8.86 -21.37 18.52
N GLY A 194 -9.07 -22.17 17.47
CA GLY A 194 -9.78 -23.44 17.58
C GLY A 194 -9.15 -24.40 18.59
N HIS A 195 -7.81 -24.51 18.59
CA HIS A 195 -7.09 -25.33 19.56
C HIS A 195 -7.25 -24.82 21.00
N ILE A 196 -7.15 -23.50 21.20
CA ILE A 196 -7.33 -22.87 22.52
C ILE A 196 -8.74 -23.12 23.05
N MET A 197 -9.77 -22.94 22.22
CA MET A 197 -11.18 -23.14 22.60
C MET A 197 -11.51 -24.60 22.94
N LEU A 198 -10.82 -25.55 22.30
CA LEU A 198 -10.97 -26.99 22.58
C LEU A 198 -10.14 -27.46 23.80
N GLY A 199 -9.48 -26.55 24.52
CA GLY A 199 -8.63 -26.88 25.67
C GLY A 199 -7.40 -27.72 25.30
N LYS A 200 -7.05 -27.80 24.01
CA LYS A 200 -5.85 -28.48 23.56
C LYS A 200 -4.68 -27.53 23.72
N SER A 201 -3.72 -27.87 24.58
CA SER A 201 -2.43 -27.16 24.60
C SER A 201 -1.79 -27.27 23.21
N LEU A 202 -1.29 -26.14 22.68
CA LEU A 202 -0.36 -26.11 21.54
C LEU A 202 0.88 -26.89 21.95
N THR A 203 0.83 -28.21 21.80
CA THR A 203 1.84 -29.10 22.36
C THR A 203 3.03 -29.11 21.42
N VAL A 204 4.23 -29.12 21.98
CA VAL A 204 5.55 -29.12 21.33
C VAL A 204 5.71 -30.21 20.24
N ILE A 205 4.81 -31.19 20.20
CA ILE A 205 4.77 -32.28 19.21
C ILE A 205 4.28 -31.79 17.84
N GLU A 206 3.45 -30.75 17.77
CA GLU A 206 3.05 -30.15 16.49
C GLU A 206 4.06 -29.10 16.00
N LEU A 207 4.92 -28.58 16.88
CA LEU A 207 5.92 -27.54 16.61
C LEU A 207 7.30 -28.11 16.17
N LYS A 208 7.42 -29.42 15.95
CA LYS A 208 8.66 -30.07 15.50
C LYS A 208 8.65 -30.37 14.00
#